data_AF-A0A7C5UY45-F1
#
_entry.id   AF-A0A7C5UY45-F1
#
_cell.length_a   1.000
_cell.length_b   1.000
_cell.length_c   1.000
_cell.angle_alpha   90.00
_cell.angle_beta   90.00
_cell.angle_gamma   90.00
#
_symmetry.space_group_name_H-M   'P 1'
#
loop_
_entity.id
_entity.type
_entity.pdbx_description
1 polymer ?
#
loop_
_entity_poly.entity_id
_entity_poly.type
_entity_poly.pdbx_seq_one_letter_code
_entity_poly.pdbx_strand_id
1 'polypeptide(L)'
;MVYNTNETLETDLIRAQYYDVGNVSIWRDGDYLVVSIVLDEGYSLTLLHIHVATSLNGIPQTRNGNPKIGNFEYQTSFTGITPSFIVYIPLDATEQSATTLYVAIHAEVDTYTCTINY
;
A
#
# COMPACT_ATOMS: atom_id res chain seq x y z
N MET A 1 5.91 -2.53 -6.79
CA MET A 1 5.21 -2.83 -8.04
C MET A 1 5.44 -1.72 -9.06
N VAL A 2 5.30 -2.03 -10.35
CA VAL A 2 5.33 -1.05 -11.44
C VAL A 2 3.89 -0.72 -11.80
N TYR A 3 3.52 0.55 -11.76
CA TYR A 3 2.18 1.06 -12.00
C TYR A 3 2.13 1.84 -13.30
N ASN A 4 1.25 1.44 -14.23
CA ASN A 4 0.95 2.20 -15.44
C ASN A 4 -0.21 3.15 -15.15
N THR A 5 -0.02 4.45 -15.35
CA THR A 5 -0.95 5.49 -14.87
C THR A 5 -2.30 5.55 -15.59
N ASN A 6 -2.50 4.73 -16.62
CA ASN A 6 -3.74 4.66 -17.41
C ASN A 6 -4.62 3.48 -17.01
N GLU A 7 -4.20 2.68 -16.03
CA GLU A 7 -4.88 1.47 -15.61
C GLU A 7 -5.08 1.48 -14.08
N THR A 8 -5.95 0.60 -13.61
CA THR A 8 -5.97 0.20 -12.20
C THR A 8 -5.09 -1.03 -12.07
N LEU A 9 -4.21 -1.03 -11.08
CA LEU A 9 -3.42 -2.21 -10.73
C LEU A 9 -3.94 -2.79 -9.41
N GLU A 10 -4.18 -4.09 -9.39
CA GLU A 10 -4.58 -4.83 -8.20
C GLU A 10 -3.60 -5.96 -7.94
N THR A 11 -3.28 -6.19 -6.67
CA THR A 11 -2.44 -7.30 -6.24
C THR A 11 -2.83 -7.77 -4.84
N ASP A 12 -2.66 -9.06 -4.62
CA ASP A 12 -2.91 -9.69 -3.32
C ASP A 12 -1.94 -9.18 -2.26
N LEU A 13 -2.44 -9.05 -1.03
CA LEU A 13 -1.65 -8.80 0.16
C LEU A 13 -1.26 -10.16 0.76
N ILE A 14 0.02 -10.50 0.62
CA ILE A 14 0.54 -11.79 1.10
C ILE A 14 1.21 -11.62 2.46
N ARG A 15 0.58 -12.15 3.51
CA ARG A 15 1.13 -12.24 4.86
C ARG A 15 2.02 -13.47 5.00
N ALA A 16 3.16 -13.31 5.69
CA ALA A 16 4.11 -14.37 5.98
C ALA A 16 4.57 -15.16 4.74
N GLN A 17 4.51 -14.55 3.54
CA GLN A 17 4.85 -15.15 2.24
C GLN A 17 3.90 -16.25 1.73
N TYR A 18 2.81 -16.56 2.44
CA TYR A 18 1.94 -17.71 2.09
C TYR A 18 0.44 -17.45 2.16
N TYR A 19 0.01 -16.49 2.99
CA TYR A 19 -1.41 -16.27 3.23
C TYR A 19 -1.86 -15.04 2.48
N ASP A 20 -2.73 -15.22 1.51
CA ASP A 20 -3.57 -14.13 1.02
C ASP A 20 -4.45 -13.66 2.18
N VAL A 21 -4.39 -12.36 2.46
CA VAL A 21 -5.13 -11.71 3.55
C VAL A 21 -5.99 -10.56 3.02
N GLY A 22 -6.13 -10.44 1.71
CA GLY A 22 -6.90 -9.41 1.04
C GLY A 22 -6.13 -8.76 -0.11
N ASN A 23 -6.58 -7.59 -0.54
CA ASN A 23 -6.14 -6.97 -1.78
C ASN A 23 -5.69 -5.53 -1.57
N VAL A 24 -4.75 -5.08 -2.40
CA VAL A 24 -4.43 -3.67 -2.61
C VAL A 24 -4.66 -3.29 -4.06
N SER A 25 -5.45 -2.24 -4.27
CA SER A 25 -5.74 -1.66 -5.57
C SER A 25 -5.20 -0.23 -5.62
N ILE A 26 -4.54 0.11 -6.73
CA ILE A 26 -4.00 1.45 -6.97
C ILE A 26 -4.52 2.00 -8.30
N TRP A 27 -4.91 3.27 -8.29
CA TRP A 27 -5.32 3.99 -9.50
C TRP A 27 -5.02 5.48 -9.36
N ARG A 28 -5.00 6.18 -10.49
CA ARG A 28 -4.83 7.62 -10.53
C ARG A 28 -6.19 8.32 -10.52
N ASP A 29 -6.33 9.34 -9.67
CA ASP A 29 -7.50 10.22 -9.62
C ASP A 29 -7.03 11.67 -9.61
N GLY A 30 -7.02 12.29 -10.79
CA GLY A 30 -6.46 13.63 -11.01
C GLY A 30 -4.98 13.71 -10.62
N ASP A 31 -4.70 14.56 -9.63
CA ASP A 31 -3.35 14.82 -9.10
C ASP A 31 -2.97 13.89 -7.95
N TYR A 32 -3.78 12.86 -7.69
CA TYR A 32 -3.55 11.90 -6.62
C TYR A 32 -3.32 10.48 -7.16
N LEU A 33 -2.45 9.74 -6.51
CA LEU A 33 -2.46 8.28 -6.54
C LEU A 33 -3.34 7.80 -5.39
N VAL A 34 -4.38 7.05 -5.71
CA VAL A 34 -5.27 6.46 -4.73
C VAL A 34 -4.83 5.04 -4.46
N VAL A 35 -4.71 4.71 -3.18
CA VAL A 35 -4.36 3.36 -2.70
C VAL A 35 -5.50 2.89 -1.82
N SER A 36 -6.15 1.80 -2.22
CA SER A 36 -7.23 1.15 -1.48
C SER A 36 -6.78 -0.22 -1.02
N ILE A 37 -6.96 -0.51 0.27
CA ILE A 37 -6.71 -1.82 0.87
C ILE A 37 -8.01 -2.36 1.41
N VAL A 38 -8.28 -3.63 1.09
CA VAL A 38 -9.43 -4.39 1.60
C VAL A 38 -8.89 -5.72 2.10
N LEU A 39 -9.00 -5.97 3.40
CA LEU A 39 -8.58 -7.22 4.02
C LEU A 39 -9.74 -8.22 4.09
N ASP A 40 -9.38 -9.49 4.06
CA ASP A 40 -10.32 -10.59 4.28
C ASP A 40 -10.83 -10.60 5.73
N GLU A 41 -11.97 -11.27 5.94
CA GLU A 41 -12.58 -11.39 7.27
C GLU A 41 -11.59 -11.94 8.31
N GLY A 42 -11.55 -11.29 9.47
CA GLY A 42 -10.65 -11.65 10.56
C GLY A 42 -9.25 -11.02 10.47
N TYR A 43 -8.94 -10.21 9.46
CA TYR A 43 -7.69 -9.44 9.38
C TYR A 43 -7.91 -7.94 9.52
N SER A 44 -7.03 -7.28 10.27
CA SER A 44 -7.03 -5.84 10.51
C SER A 44 -5.67 -5.24 10.20
N LEU A 45 -5.65 -4.06 9.58
CA LEU A 45 -4.45 -3.25 9.43
C LEU A 45 -3.95 -2.78 10.80
N THR A 46 -2.63 -2.77 10.97
CA THR A 46 -1.95 -2.18 12.13
C THR A 46 -1.01 -1.06 11.70
N LEU A 47 -0.36 -1.22 10.54
CA LEU A 47 0.54 -0.24 9.95
C LEU A 47 0.47 -0.26 8.43
N LEU A 48 0.61 0.89 7.81
CA LEU A 48 0.70 1.05 6.37
C LEU A 48 1.84 2.02 6.03
N HIS A 49 2.77 1.57 5.20
CA HIS A 49 3.85 2.36 4.64
C HIS A 49 3.77 2.37 3.12
N ILE A 50 3.83 3.56 2.52
CA ILE A 50 3.79 3.75 1.07
C ILE A 50 4.90 4.70 0.63
N HIS A 51 5.53 4.38 -0.49
CA HIS A 51 6.44 5.28 -1.19
C HIS A 51 6.17 5.22 -2.69
N VAL A 52 6.16 6.39 -3.32
CA VAL A 52 5.95 6.57 -4.76
C VAL A 52 7.22 7.19 -5.36
N ALA A 53 7.59 6.73 -6.55
CA ALA A 53 8.72 7.29 -7.28
C ALA A 53 8.54 7.13 -8.79
N THR A 54 9.24 7.94 -9.58
CA THR A 54 9.28 7.82 -11.05
C THR A 54 10.31 6.80 -11.54
N SER A 55 11.11 6.20 -10.65
CA SER A 55 12.06 5.14 -10.97
C SER A 55 12.25 4.18 -9.81
N LEU A 56 12.68 2.94 -10.10
CA LEU A 56 12.96 1.94 -9.06
C LEU A 56 14.05 2.42 -8.07
N ASN A 57 15.06 3.15 -8.55
CA ASN A 57 16.13 3.72 -7.71
C ASN A 57 15.64 4.84 -6.80
N GLY A 58 14.46 5.40 -7.06
CA GLY A 58 13.82 6.38 -6.19
C GLY A 58 13.22 5.74 -4.93
N ILE A 59 12.94 4.44 -4.95
CA ILE A 59 12.47 3.72 -3.76
C ILE A 59 13.62 3.60 -2.74
N PRO A 60 13.43 4.05 -1.48
CA PRO A 60 14.44 3.87 -0.44
C PRO A 60 14.79 2.40 -0.24
N GLN A 61 16.05 2.05 -0.47
CA GLN A 61 16.54 0.67 -0.38
C GLN A 61 17.84 0.57 0.42
N THR A 62 18.08 -0.61 0.98
CA THR A 62 19.37 -1.04 1.54
C THR A 62 20.38 -1.25 0.42
N ARG A 63 21.67 -1.37 0.77
CA ARG A 63 22.71 -1.68 -0.23
C ARG A 63 22.46 -2.99 -0.97
N ASN A 64 21.64 -3.88 -0.42
CA ASN A 64 21.27 -5.16 -1.01
C ASN A 64 19.96 -5.09 -1.81
N GLY A 65 19.38 -3.90 -2.03
CA GLY A 65 18.14 -3.71 -2.79
C GLY A 65 16.85 -3.92 -2.00
N ASN A 66 16.92 -4.37 -0.74
CA ASN A 66 15.73 -4.52 0.09
C ASN A 66 15.14 -3.15 0.46
N PRO A 67 13.82 -2.94 0.38
CA PRO A 67 13.19 -1.69 0.79
C PRO A 67 13.52 -1.28 2.23
N LYS A 68 13.79 0.00 2.44
CA LYS A 68 13.95 0.62 3.77
C LYS A 68 12.64 1.24 4.21
N ILE A 69 11.83 0.42 4.87
CA ILE A 69 10.46 0.75 5.26
C ILE A 69 10.39 2.04 6.09
N GLY A 70 11.31 2.26 7.05
CA GLY A 70 11.34 3.46 7.89
C GLY A 70 11.69 4.78 7.19
N ASN A 71 11.94 4.75 5.88
CA ASN A 71 12.19 5.93 5.04
C ASN A 71 11.05 6.17 4.03
N PHE A 72 9.94 5.44 4.15
CA PHE A 72 8.79 5.63 3.28
C PHE A 72 8.11 6.97 3.62
N GLU A 73 7.59 7.64 2.60
CA GLU A 73 7.11 9.01 2.74
C GLU A 73 5.77 9.07 3.47
N TYR A 74 4.90 8.10 3.18
CA TYR A 74 3.56 8.03 3.73
C TYR A 74 3.48 6.87 4.72
N GLN A 75 3.08 7.19 5.96
CA GLN A 75 2.95 6.22 7.03
C GLN A 75 1.67 6.47 7.85
N THR A 76 0.92 5.40 8.09
CA THR A 76 -0.31 5.45 8.90
C THR A 76 -0.35 4.26 9.84
N SER A 77 -0.48 4.52 11.14
CA SER A 77 -0.73 3.52 12.17
C SER A 77 -2.22 3.46 12.52
N PHE A 78 -2.75 2.28 12.74
CA PHE A 78 -4.15 2.08 13.08
C PHE A 78 -4.31 1.59 14.51
N THR A 79 -5.23 2.22 15.24
CA THR A 79 -5.65 1.78 16.58
C THR A 79 -7.06 1.23 16.50
N GLY A 80 -7.22 -0.09 16.59
CA GLY A 80 -8.51 -0.78 16.49
C GLY A 80 -8.69 -1.57 15.20
N ILE A 81 -9.84 -2.24 15.09
CA ILE A 81 -10.17 -3.12 13.97
C ILE A 81 -10.39 -2.27 12.71
N THR A 82 -9.49 -2.42 11.74
CA THR A 82 -9.45 -1.67 10.48
C THR A 82 -9.35 -2.66 9.31
N PRO A 83 -10.49 -3.18 8.82
CA PRO A 83 -10.50 -4.17 7.73
C PRO A 83 -10.29 -3.55 6.35
N SER A 84 -10.44 -2.24 6.21
CA SER A 84 -10.18 -1.54 4.95
C SER A 84 -9.68 -0.12 5.20
N PHE A 85 -8.93 0.41 4.24
CA PHE A 85 -8.43 1.78 4.29
C PHE A 85 -8.17 2.31 2.87
N ILE A 86 -8.49 3.58 2.66
CA ILE A 86 -8.20 4.30 1.42
C ILE A 86 -7.38 5.55 1.73
N VAL A 87 -6.33 5.79 0.95
CA VAL A 87 -5.49 6.99 1.06
C VAL A 87 -5.28 7.62 -0.30
N TYR A 88 -5.31 8.95 -0.31
CA TYR A 88 -5.04 9.80 -1.47
C TYR A 88 -3.65 10.39 -1.28
N ILE A 89 -2.70 9.99 -2.13
CA ILE A 89 -1.33 10.45 -2.10
C ILE A 89 -1.18 11.56 -3.15
N PRO A 90 -0.90 12.81 -2.76
CA PRO A 90 -0.67 13.88 -3.72
C PRO A 90 0.60 13.58 -4.51
N LEU A 91 0.51 13.66 -5.84
CA LEU A 91 1.65 13.48 -6.72
C LEU A 91 2.35 14.81 -6.97
N ASP A 92 3.68 14.81 -7.02
CA ASP A 92 4.43 15.99 -7.46
C ASP A 92 4.32 16.21 -8.98
N ALA A 93 4.81 17.34 -9.49
CA ALA A 93 4.71 17.66 -10.92
C ALA A 93 5.41 16.63 -11.84
N THR A 94 6.46 15.99 -11.36
CA THR A 94 7.20 14.97 -12.12
C THR A 94 6.45 13.63 -12.14
N GLU A 95 5.88 13.23 -11.00
CA GLU A 95 5.05 12.04 -10.87
C GLU A 95 3.73 12.18 -11.63
N GLN A 96 3.14 13.38 -11.61
CA GLN A 96 1.96 13.68 -12.39
C GLN A 96 2.23 13.57 -13.90
N SER A 97 3.45 13.88 -14.34
CA SER A 97 3.81 13.81 -15.76
C SER A 97 4.31 12.42 -16.19
N ALA A 98 4.51 11.50 -15.24
CA ALA A 98 5.02 10.16 -15.51
C ALA A 98 3.92 9.26 -16.08
N THR A 99 4.28 8.45 -17.08
CA THR A 99 3.42 7.36 -17.60
C THR A 99 3.53 6.08 -16.77
N THR A 100 4.60 5.98 -15.97
CA THR A 100 4.91 4.82 -15.14
C THR A 100 5.42 5.31 -13.79
N LEU A 101 4.83 4.80 -12.72
CA LEU A 101 5.27 5.02 -11.35
C LEU A 101 5.75 3.70 -10.74
N TYR A 102 6.68 3.80 -9.81
CA TYR A 102 7.15 2.72 -8.96
C TYR A 102 6.56 2.95 -7.59
N VAL A 103 5.74 2.01 -7.14
CA VAL A 103 5.04 2.11 -5.86
C VAL A 103 5.49 0.96 -4.97
N ALA A 104 5.99 1.30 -3.79
CA ALA A 104 6.32 0.35 -2.74
C ALA A 104 5.27 0.47 -1.62
N ILE A 105 4.61 -0.63 -1.30
CA ILE A 105 3.61 -0.71 -0.24
C ILE A 105 4.04 -1.81 0.73
N HIS A 106 4.00 -1.49 2.01
CA HIS A 106 4.15 -2.45 3.08
C HIS A 106 3.01 -2.28 4.07
N ALA A 107 2.20 -3.33 4.23
CA ALA A 107 1.13 -3.38 5.21
C ALA A 107 1.50 -4.39 6.31
N GLU A 108 1.31 -3.98 7.56
CA GLU A 108 1.29 -4.88 8.70
C GLU A 108 -0.16 -5.18 9.07
N VAL A 109 -0.44 -6.44 9.36
CA VAL A 109 -1.79 -6.93 9.65
C VAL A 109 -1.77 -7.86 10.86
N ASP A 110 -2.83 -7.78 11.65
CA ASP A 110 -3.12 -8.69 12.75
C ASP A 110 -4.45 -9.41 12.53
N THR A 111 -4.60 -10.58 13.17
CA THR A 111 -5.86 -11.32 13.18
C THR A 111 -6.73 -10.87 14.35
N TYR A 112 -8.03 -10.73 14.13
CA TYR A 112 -9.03 -10.54 15.19
C TYR A 112 -10.20 -11.51 15.03
N THR A 113 -10.84 -11.83 16.15
CA THR A 113 -12.10 -12.58 16.16
C THR A 113 -13.19 -11.69 16.72
N CYS A 114 -14.24 -11.44 15.96
CA CYS A 114 -15.43 -10.79 16.49
C CYS A 114 -16.29 -11.84 17.20
N THR A 115 -16.37 -11.79 18.52
CA THR A 115 -17.32 -12.62 19.27
C THR A 115 -18.64 -11.85 19.39
N ILE A 116 -19.64 -12.24 18.60
CA ILE A 116 -21.02 -11.77 18.79
C ILE A 116 -21.60 -12.56 19.96
N ASN A 117 -21.77 -11.91 21.12
CA ASN A 117 -22.52 -12.49 22.22
C ASN A 117 -24.01 -12.28 21.94
N TYR A 118 -24.77 -13.37 21.78
CA TYR A 118 -26.23 -13.37 21.67
C TYR A 118 -26.89 -13.28 23.05
#